data_AF-A0A2V9WMG1-F1
#
_entry.id   AF-A0A2V9WMG1-F1
#
_cell.length_a   1.000
_cell.length_b   1.000
_cell.length_c   1.000
_cell.angle_alpha   90.00
_cell.angle_beta   90.00
_cell.angle_gamma   90.00
#
_symmetry.space_group_name_H-M   'P 1'
#
loop_
_entity.id
_entity.type
_entity.pdbx_description
1 polymer ?
#
loop_
_entity_poly.entity_id
_entity_poly.type
_entity_poly.pdbx_seq_one_letter_code
_entity_poly.pdbx_strand_id
1 'polypeptide(L)' 'MRGSRFAQLSAFVEVAGHGSFTKAAAHLGMTTGSLSLTIRTLEEGLGVGLLNRTTRSVAL' A
#
# COMPACT_ATOMS: atom_id res chain seq x y z
N MET A 1 0.40 -5.34 -19.93
CA MET A 1 0.40 -5.60 -18.46
C MET A 1 -0.50 -4.57 -17.76
N ARG A 2 -1.80 -4.86 -17.55
CA ARG A 2 -2.76 -3.95 -16.89
C ARG A 2 -3.16 -4.40 -15.46
N GLY A 3 -2.76 -5.59 -15.03
CA GLY A 3 -3.11 -6.14 -13.70
C GLY A 3 -2.36 -5.52 -12.52
N SER A 4 -1.17 -4.96 -12.73
CA SER A 4 -0.33 -4.45 -11.63
C SER A 4 -0.89 -3.19 -10.97
N ARG A 5 -1.49 -2.26 -11.74
CA ARG A 5 -2.06 -1.02 -11.19
C ARG A 5 -3.31 -1.25 -10.32
N PHE A 6 -4.14 -2.22 -10.68
CA PHE A 6 -5.30 -2.57 -9.85
C PHE A 6 -4.86 -3.23 -8.55
N ALA A 7 -3.87 -4.12 -8.59
CA ALA A 7 -3.30 -4.73 -7.40
C ALA A 7 -2.70 -3.66 -6.45
N GLN A 8 -2.04 -2.64 -6.99
CA GLN A 8 -1.50 -1.51 -6.23
C GLN A 8 -2.58 -0.69 -5.53
N LEU A 9 -3.68 -0.40 -6.22
CA LEU A 9 -4.81 0.34 -5.63
C LEU A 9 -5.54 -0.49 -4.57
N SER A 10 -5.78 -1.78 -4.81
CA SER A 10 -6.36 -2.69 -3.81
C SER A 10 -5.48 -2.79 -2.56
N ALA A 11 -4.17 -2.90 -2.75
CA ALA A 11 -3.20 -2.87 -1.67
C ALA A 11 -3.26 -1.58 -0.84
N PHE A 12 -3.36 -0.43 -1.51
CA PHE A 12 -3.50 0.86 -0.85
C PHE A 12 -4.81 0.97 -0.06
N VAL A 13 -5.94 0.58 -0.65
CA VAL A 13 -7.25 0.60 0.01
C VAL A 13 -7.24 -0.27 1.25
N GLU A 14 -6.60 -1.44 1.22
CA GLU A 14 -6.51 -2.30 2.40
C GLU A 14 -5.60 -1.75 3.49
N VAL A 15 -4.49 -1.13 3.11
CA VAL A 15 -3.64 -0.42 4.08
C VAL A 15 -4.37 0.75 4.71
N ALA A 16 -5.14 1.51 3.92
CA ALA A 16 -5.95 2.63 4.40
C ALA A 16 -7.11 2.16 5.29
N GLY A 17 -7.77 1.05 4.95
CA GLY A 17 -8.87 0.47 5.73
C GLY A 17 -8.41 -0.17 7.04
N HIS A 18 -7.28 -0.88 7.03
CA HIS A 18 -6.75 -1.53 8.23
C HIS A 18 -5.85 -0.62 9.09
N GLY A 19 -5.35 0.50 8.54
CA GLY A 19 -4.39 1.40 9.18
C GLY A 19 -3.04 0.75 9.50
N SER A 20 -2.77 -0.45 8.98
CA SER A 20 -1.57 -1.24 9.30
C SER A 20 -1.09 -2.07 8.11
N PHE A 21 0.16 -1.83 7.72
CA PHE A 21 0.84 -2.61 6.67
C PHE A 21 0.93 -4.09 6.99
N THR A 22 1.13 -4.46 8.25
CA THR A 22 1.23 -5.86 8.66
C THR A 22 -0.09 -6.60 8.50
N LYS A 23 -1.21 -5.96 8.90
CA LYS A 23 -2.55 -6.56 8.74
C LYS A 23 -2.95 -6.66 7.28
N ALA A 24 -2.72 -5.59 6.50
CA ALA A 24 -3.03 -5.58 5.08
C ALA A 24 -2.18 -6.60 4.30
N ALA A 25 -0.89 -6.74 4.63
CA ALA A 25 -0.01 -7.73 4.00
C ALA A 25 -0.48 -9.16 4.29
N ALA A 26 -0.86 -9.44 5.54
CA ALA A 26 -1.43 -10.73 5.91
C ALA A 26 -2.75 -11.03 5.18
N HIS A 27 -3.62 -10.03 5.01
CA HIS A 27 -4.88 -10.16 4.29
C HIS A 27 -4.68 -10.44 2.79
N LEU A 28 -3.69 -9.76 2.18
CA LEU A 28 -3.37 -9.90 0.76
C LEU A 28 -2.46 -11.10 0.45
N GLY A 29 -2.02 -11.85 1.46
CA GLY A 29 -1.06 -12.95 1.29
C GLY A 29 0.32 -12.48 0.80
N MET A 30 0.66 -11.22 1.06
CA MET A 30 1.91 -10.58 0.64
C MET A 30 2.84 -10.37 1.84
N THR A 31 4.12 -10.18 1.57
CA THR A 31 5.05 -9.69 2.59
C THR A 31 4.88 -8.18 2.76
N THR A 32 5.10 -7.67 3.98
CA THR A 32 5.09 -6.22 4.26
C THR A 32 6.05 -5.44 3.37
N GLY A 33 7.21 -6.02 3.04
CA GLY A 33 8.18 -5.45 2.10
C GLY A 33 7.65 -5.35 0.67
N SER A 34 6.97 -6.39 0.18
CA SER A 34 6.32 -6.38 -1.14
C SER A 34 5.17 -5.38 -1.20
N LEU A 35 4.38 -5.29 -0.12
CA LEU A 35 3.30 -4.31 0.00
C LEU A 35 3.84 -2.87 0.01
N SER A 36 4.91 -2.61 0.76
CA SER A 36 5.55 -1.31 0.81
C SER A 36 6.14 -0.90 -0.55
N LEU A 37 6.77 -1.84 -1.27
CA LEU A 37 7.27 -1.58 -2.63
C LEU A 37 6.12 -1.27 -3.60
N THR A 38 5.03 -2.04 -3.50
CA THR A 38 3.83 -1.87 -4.33
C THR A 38 3.22 -0.48 -4.16
N ILE A 39 3.08 -0.02 -2.92
CA ILE A 39 2.58 1.33 -2.63
C ILE A 39 3.58 2.41 -3.05
N ARG A 40 4.87 2.19 -2.84
CA ARG A 40 5.89 3.14 -3.31
C ARG A 40 5.84 3.33 -4.82
N THR A 41 5.68 2.26 -5.60
CA THR A 41 5.53 2.36 -7.06
C THR A 41 4.23 3.10 -7.45
N LEU A 42 3.17 2.96 -6.65
CA LEU A 42 1.93 3.72 -6.84
C LEU A 42 2.14 5.21 -6.58
N GLU A 43 2.80 5.56 -5.47
CA GLU A 43 3.14 6.95 -5.11
C GLU A 43 4.07 7.59 -6.14
N GLU A 44 5.10 6.87 -6.60
CA GLU A 44 6.02 7.32 -7.66
C GLU A 44 5.27 7.53 -8.98
N GLY A 45 4.30 6.67 -9.31
CA GLY A 45 3.46 6.81 -10.49
C GLY A 45 2.46 7.97 -10.41
N LEU A 46 2.05 8.37 -9.21
CA LEU A 46 1.12 9.49 -8.98
C LEU A 46 1.84 10.82 -8.67
N GLY A 47 3.14 10.77 -8.34
CA GLY A 47 3.92 11.95 -7.97
C GLY A 47 3.52 12.57 -6.62
N VAL A 48 2.78 11.83 -5.78
CA VAL A 48 2.27 12.29 -4.47
C VAL A 48 2.55 11.25 -3.40
N GLY A 49 2.98 11.70 -2.22
CA GLY A 49 3.09 10.85 -1.03
C GLY A 49 1.69 10.58 -0.47
N LEU A 50 1.14 9.41 -0.77
CA LEU A 50 -0.20 9.01 -0.33
C LEU A 50 -0.20 8.53 1.12
N LEU A 51 0.92 7.99 1.59
CA LEU A 51 1.09 7.52 2.96
C LEU A 51 2.21 8.30 3.61
N ASN A 52 1.86 9.14 4.60
CA ASN A 52 2.86 9.66 5.52
C ASN A 52 3.50 8.48 6.25
N ARG A 53 4.78 8.21 5.95
CA ARG A 53 5.60 7.19 6.61
C ARG A 53 5.71 7.47 8.11
N THR A 54 4.67 7.16 8.87
CA THR A 54 4.85 6.79 10.27
C THR A 54 4.42 5.35 10.35
N THR A 55 5.32 4.49 10.84
CA THR A 55 5.15 3.04 10.98
C THR A 55 4.00 2.63 11.92
N ARG A 56 3.13 3.58 12.30
CA ARG A 56 2.09 3.39 13.31
C ARG A 56 0.74 4.02 12.98
N SER A 57 0.65 4.98 12.06
CA SER A 57 -0.64 5.55 11.64
C SER A 57 -0.59 6.03 10.20
N VAL A 58 -1.48 5.46 9.39
CA VAL A 58 -1.89 6.02 8.10
C VAL A 58 -3.02 6.99 8.36
N ALA A 59 -2.81 8.27 8.06
CA ALA A 59 -3.85 9.28 8.01
C ALA A 59 -3.92 9.79 6.56
N LEU A 60 -5.16 9.96 6.06
CA LEU A 60 -5.49 10.55 4.76
C LEU A 60 -5.05 12.01 4.68
#